data_AF-A0A3B9MFI3-F1
#
_entry.id   AF-A0A3B9MFI3-F1
#
_cell.length_a   1.000
_cell.length_b   1.000
_cell.length_c   1.000
_cell.angle_alpha   90.00
_cell.angle_beta   90.00
_cell.angle_gamma   90.00
#
_symmetry.space_group_name_H-M   'P 1'
#
loop_
_entity.id
_entity.type
_entity.pdbx_description
1 polymer ?
#
loop_
_entity_poly.entity_id
_entity_poly.type
_entity_poly.pdbx_seq_one_letter_code
_entity_poly.pdbx_strand_id
1 'polypeptide(L)'
;MGCGAYLADHSTKIEATRKIVVVSCGGSPYDINLIQAHKALDMAAHACTEGGTIVLLAECRDGLGQLTFLKWFAEKDSRALEA
;
A
#
# COMPACT_ATOMS: atom_id res chain seq x y z
N MET A 1 -25.40 -3.73 -7.62
CA MET A 1 -25.57 -4.37 -6.29
C MET A 1 -24.24 -4.83 -5.66
N GLY A 2 -23.20 -5.21 -6.41
CA GLY A 2 -21.95 -5.76 -5.84
C GLY A 2 -21.11 -4.80 -4.95
N CYS A 3 -21.00 -3.52 -5.31
CA CYS A 3 -20.13 -2.60 -4.55
C CYS A 3 -20.59 -2.34 -3.11
N GLY A 4 -21.90 -2.30 -2.87
CA GLY A 4 -22.46 -2.07 -1.53
C GLY A 4 -22.19 -3.21 -0.57
N ALA A 5 -22.38 -4.46 -1.04
CA ALA A 5 -22.04 -5.66 -0.26
C ALA A 5 -20.53 -5.75 0.00
N TYR A 6 -19.71 -5.50 -1.04
CA TYR A 6 -18.25 -5.51 -0.87
C TYR A 6 -17.78 -4.51 0.19
N LEU A 7 -18.32 -3.28 0.17
CA LEU A 7 -17.99 -2.26 1.17
C LEU A 7 -18.40 -2.70 2.58
N ALA A 8 -19.59 -3.29 2.74
CA ALA A 8 -20.05 -3.77 4.05
C ALA A 8 -19.15 -4.87 4.62
N ASP A 9 -18.63 -5.76 3.78
CA ASP A 9 -17.87 -6.94 4.23
C ASP A 9 -16.35 -6.71 4.29
N HIS A 10 -15.81 -5.74 3.53
CA HIS A 10 -14.36 -5.54 3.34
C HIS A 10 -13.86 -4.16 3.77
N SER A 11 -14.65 -3.41 4.53
CA SER A 11 -14.21 -2.16 5.15
C SER A 11 -14.37 -2.18 6.66
N THR A 12 -13.55 -1.39 7.34
CA THR A 12 -13.66 -1.19 8.78
C THR A 12 -13.54 0.29 9.10
N LYS A 13 -14.28 0.73 10.12
CA LYS A 13 -14.21 2.12 10.60
C LYS A 13 -13.00 2.29 11.50
N ILE A 14 -12.15 3.25 11.15
CA ILE A 14 -11.02 3.67 11.98
C ILE A 14 -11.54 4.75 12.93
N GLU A 15 -11.68 4.44 14.22
CA GLU A 15 -12.19 5.40 15.21
C GLU A 15 -11.21 6.56 15.48
N ALA A 16 -9.90 6.28 15.38
CA ALA A 16 -8.86 7.29 15.53
C ALA A 16 -7.57 6.84 14.84
N THR A 17 -6.84 7.79 14.28
CA THR A 17 -5.50 7.55 13.73
C THR A 17 -4.45 7.35 14.82
N ARG A 18 -3.31 6.74 14.46
CA ARG A 18 -2.21 6.39 15.37
C ARG A 18 -0.87 6.86 14.82
N LYS A 19 0.05 7.20 15.73
CA LYS A 19 1.43 7.59 15.38
C LYS A 19 2.27 6.45 14.81
N ILE A 20 1.95 5.21 15.18
CA ILE A 20 2.62 4.02 14.69
C ILE A 20 1.54 3.05 14.20
N VAL A 21 1.66 2.61 12.96
CA VAL A 21 0.78 1.61 12.35
C VAL A 21 1.65 0.46 11.86
N VAL A 22 1.29 -0.77 12.22
CA VAL A 22 1.94 -1.99 11.72
C VAL A 22 0.94 -2.68 10.80
N VAL A 23 1.38 -3.03 9.60
CA VAL A 23 0.52 -3.63 8.57
C VAL A 23 1.23 -4.73 7.82
N SER A 24 0.47 -5.72 7.34
CA SER A 24 0.91 -6.70 6.35
C SER A 24 -0.12 -6.78 5.23
N CYS A 25 0.31 -7.23 4.05
CA CYS A 25 -0.59 -7.54 2.93
C CYS A 25 -1.18 -8.97 3.00
N GLY A 26 -0.93 -9.71 4.07
CA GLY A 26 -1.49 -11.05 4.28
C GLY A 26 -0.63 -12.20 3.77
N GLY A 27 0.62 -11.93 3.39
CA GLY A 27 1.56 -12.92 2.87
C GLY A 27 1.28 -13.33 1.42
N SER A 28 1.89 -14.44 1.00
CA SER A 28 1.82 -14.90 -0.39
C SER A 28 0.39 -15.30 -0.79
N PRO A 29 -0.10 -14.90 -1.99
CA PRO A 29 0.64 -14.25 -3.08
C PRO A 29 0.60 -12.70 -3.04
N TYR A 30 -0.03 -12.10 -2.04
CA TYR A 30 -0.26 -10.65 -1.98
C TYR A 30 1.00 -9.84 -1.70
N ASP A 31 2.04 -10.48 -1.17
CA ASP A 31 3.36 -9.90 -0.89
C ASP A 31 4.44 -10.30 -1.89
N ILE A 32 4.06 -10.73 -3.10
CA ILE A 32 5.02 -11.19 -4.12
C ILE A 32 6.05 -10.10 -4.51
N ASN A 33 5.63 -8.83 -4.54
CA ASN A 33 6.51 -7.69 -4.80
C ASN A 33 5.98 -6.40 -4.16
N LEU A 34 6.81 -5.35 -4.16
CA LEU A 34 6.45 -4.06 -3.57
C LEU A 34 5.22 -3.41 -4.24
N ILE A 35 5.02 -3.61 -5.55
CA ILE A 35 3.82 -3.12 -6.25
C ILE A 35 2.54 -3.78 -5.73
N GLN A 36 2.56 -5.02 -5.27
CA GLN A 36 1.36 -5.59 -4.64
C GLN A 36 1.26 -5.18 -3.17
N ALA A 37 2.38 -5.21 -2.45
CA ALA A 37 2.41 -4.89 -1.02
C ALA A 37 2.02 -3.43 -0.71
N HIS A 38 2.27 -2.48 -1.62
CA HIS A 38 1.93 -1.07 -1.38
C HIS A 38 0.42 -0.82 -1.22
N LYS A 39 -0.44 -1.73 -1.70
CA LYS A 39 -1.90 -1.62 -1.49
C LYS A 39 -2.26 -1.65 0.01
N ALA A 40 -1.55 -2.47 0.78
CA ALA A 40 -1.74 -2.51 2.23
C ALA A 40 -1.15 -1.27 2.91
N LEU A 41 -0.05 -0.73 2.38
CA LEU A 41 0.54 0.53 2.84
C LEU A 41 -0.40 1.72 2.63
N ASP A 42 -1.03 1.81 1.46
CA ASP A 42 -1.99 2.86 1.11
C ASP A 42 -3.19 2.84 2.07
N MET A 43 -3.74 1.64 2.34
CA MET A 43 -4.80 1.49 3.34
C MET A 43 -4.34 1.86 4.76
N ALA A 44 -3.10 1.51 5.13
CA ALA A 44 -2.53 1.86 6.44
C ALA A 44 -2.32 3.37 6.61
N ALA A 45 -2.09 4.12 5.53
CA ALA A 45 -1.94 5.58 5.58
C ALA A 45 -3.20 6.26 6.14
N HIS A 46 -4.40 5.74 5.85
CA HIS A 46 -5.65 6.23 6.44
C HIS A 46 -5.74 6.02 7.96
N ALA A 47 -5.00 5.07 8.52
CA ALA A 47 -4.94 4.81 9.96
C ALA A 47 -3.77 5.56 10.64
N CYS A 48 -2.86 6.15 9.88
CA CYS A 48 -1.68 6.82 10.40
C CYS A 48 -1.93 8.33 10.57
N THR A 49 -1.42 8.92 11.63
CA THR A 49 -1.39 10.38 11.77
C THR A 49 -0.34 10.99 10.84
N GLU A 50 -0.55 12.24 10.40
CA GLU A 50 0.49 13.02 9.71
C GLU A 50 1.79 13.04 10.51
N GLY A 51 2.93 12.81 9.84
CA GLY A 51 4.25 12.65 10.49
C GLY A 51 4.42 11.38 11.34
N GLY A 52 3.47 10.45 11.31
CA GLY A 52 3.57 9.13 11.94
C GLY A 52 4.46 8.16 11.16
N THR A 53 4.58 6.94 11.66
CA THR A 53 5.40 5.86 11.07
C THR A 53 4.55 4.65 10.75
N ILE A 54 4.71 4.11 9.54
CA ILE A 54 4.10 2.86 9.13
C ILE A 54 5.20 1.81 8.98
N VAL A 55 5.00 0.65 9.61
CA VAL A 55 5.87 -0.52 9.47
C VAL A 55 5.14 -1.55 8.63
N LEU A 56 5.58 -1.73 7.38
CA LEU A 56 5.04 -2.70 6.44
C LEU A 56 5.82 -4.03 6.55
N LEU A 57 5.10 -5.12 6.77
CA LEU A 57 5.61 -6.49 6.76
C LEU A 57 5.21 -7.17 5.43
N ALA A 58 6.19 -7.36 4.54
CA ALA A 58 6.01 -8.01 3.24
C ALA A 58 7.31 -8.72 2.81
N GLU A 59 7.20 -9.95 2.29
CA GLU A 59 8.36 -10.74 1.83
C GLU A 59 8.99 -10.16 0.55
N CYS A 60 8.16 -9.69 -0.39
CA CYS A 60 8.58 -9.09 -1.67
C CYS A 60 9.61 -9.96 -2.41
N ARG A 61 9.34 -11.25 -2.56
CA ARG A 61 10.28 -12.22 -3.18
C ARG A 61 10.73 -11.85 -4.60
N ASP A 62 9.87 -11.17 -5.37
CA ASP A 62 10.17 -10.65 -6.73
C ASP A 62 10.68 -9.20 -6.68
N GLY A 63 11.10 -8.72 -5.51
CA GLY A 63 11.58 -7.37 -5.27
C GLY A 63 10.52 -6.32 -5.55
N LEU A 64 10.81 -5.40 -6.46
CA LEU A 64 9.94 -4.28 -6.82
C LEU A 64 8.78 -4.69 -7.73
N GLY A 65 8.86 -5.84 -8.39
CA GLY A 65 7.90 -6.27 -9.41
C GLY A 65 8.19 -5.68 -10.78
N GLN A 66 8.16 -4.35 -10.93
CA GLN A 66 8.55 -3.65 -12.16
C GLN A 66 9.76 -2.75 -11.89
N LEU A 67 10.82 -2.88 -12.70
CA LEU A 67 12.07 -2.12 -12.53
C LEU A 67 11.87 -0.59 -12.60
N THR A 68 10.86 -0.15 -13.34
CA THR A 68 10.51 1.27 -13.48
C THR A 68 9.67 1.80 -12.32
N PHE A 69 9.17 0.95 -11.41
CA PHE A 69 8.27 1.38 -10.34
C PHE A 69 8.88 2.46 -9.46
N LEU A 70 10.16 2.33 -9.07
CA LEU A 70 10.82 3.36 -8.26
C LEU A 70 11.05 4.67 -9.03
N LYS A 71 11.11 4.64 -10.37
CA LYS A 71 11.22 5.88 -11.16
C LYS A 71 10.00 6.78 -10.96
N TRP A 72 8.82 6.19 -10.78
CA TRP A 72 7.60 6.94 -10.44
C TRP A 72 7.69 7.69 -9.11
N PHE A 73 8.54 7.25 -8.17
CA PHE A 73 8.76 7.96 -6.90
C PHE A 73 9.85 9.03 -7.01
N ALA A 74 10.76 8.90 -7.96
CA ALA A 74 11.85 9.85 -8.19
C ALA A 74 11.40 11.03 -9.08
N GLU A 75 10.47 10.78 -10.00
CA GLU A 75 10.04 11.76 -10.99
C GLU A 75 8.78 12.51 -10.54
N LYS A 76 8.80 13.84 -10.69
CA LYS A 76 7.66 14.71 -10.37
C LYS A 76 6.63 14.79 -11.50
N ASP A 77 7.00 14.35 -12.71
CA ASP A 77 6.19 14.45 -13.92
C ASP A 77 6.15 13.09 -14.62
N SER A 78 4.94 12.56 -14.84
CA SER A 78 4.75 11.26 -15.48
C SER A 78 5.24 11.22 -16.93
N ARG A 79 5.35 12.38 -17.61
CA ARG A 79 5.91 12.47 -18.96
C ARG A 79 7.41 12.17 -19.00
N ALA A 80 8.12 12.34 -17.88
CA ALA A 80 9.53 12.01 -17.77
C ALA A 80 9.80 10.49 -17.80
N LEU A 81 8.75 9.67 -17.75
CA LEU A 81 8.83 8.20 -17.69
C LEU A 81 8.65 7.54 -19.05
N GLU A 82 8.34 8.30 -20.10
CA GLU A 82 8.15 7.82 -21.48
C GLU A 82 9.48 7.72 -22.28
N ALA A 83 10.59 8.18 -21.71
CA ALA A 83 11.94 8.17 -22.31
C ALA A 83 12.79 6.97 -21.85
#